data_AF-K1PEZ7-F1
#
_entry.id   AF-K1PEZ7-F1
#
_cell.length_a   1.000
_cell.length_b   1.000
_cell.length_c   1.000
_cell.angle_alpha   90.00
_cell.angle_beta   90.00
_cell.angle_gamma   90.00
#
_symmetry.space_group_name_H-M   'P 1'
#
loop_
_entity.id
_entity.type
_entity.pdbx_description
1 polymer ?
#
loop_
_entity_poly.entity_id
_entity_poly.type
_entity_poly.pdbx_seq_one_letter_code
_entity_poly.pdbx_strand_id
1 'polypeptide(L)' 'MVDEDVRKIYQSQACKKAIETAADVIGIPRGHVFPVKNYEQETQLQTNVSIVALTAMRQTLVFADDYLEDQYELQSDQ' A
#
# COMPACT_ATOMS: atom_id res chain seq x y z
N MET A 1 13.69 6.76 14.08
CA MET A 1 13.62 6.35 12.65
C MET A 1 12.32 5.58 12.39
N VAL A 2 11.96 5.24 11.15
CA VAL A 2 10.73 4.44 10.87
C VAL A 2 10.81 3.05 11.49
N ASP A 3 12.03 2.50 11.57
CA ASP A 3 12.25 1.20 12.17
C ASP A 3 11.88 1.15 13.67
N GLU A 4 12.17 2.23 14.40
CA GLU A 4 11.78 2.43 15.80
C GLU A 4 10.28 2.74 15.95
N ASP A 5 9.67 3.42 14.97
CA ASP A 5 8.28 3.84 15.03
C ASP A 5 7.65 3.88 13.63
N VAL A 6 6.96 2.79 13.28
CA VAL A 6 6.29 2.60 11.99
C VAL A 6 5.20 3.65 11.72
N ARG A 7 4.69 4.35 12.74
CA ARG A 7 3.72 5.45 12.54
C ARG A 7 4.33 6.60 11.75
N LYS A 8 5.66 6.70 11.70
CA LYS A 8 6.39 7.71 10.92
C LYS A 8 6.56 7.33 9.45
N ILE A 9 6.02 6.20 8.98
CA ILE A 9 6.23 5.69 7.62
C ILE A 9 5.84 6.71 6.54
N TYR A 10 4.73 7.44 6.70
CA TYR A 10 4.31 8.48 5.77
C TYR A 10 4.95 9.85 6.00
N GLN A 11 5.66 10.03 7.12
CA GLN A 11 6.34 11.29 7.49
C GLN A 11 7.81 11.26 7.09
N SER A 12 8.42 10.07 7.06
CA SER A 12 9.80 9.82 6.69
C SER A 12 10.09 10.23 5.25
N GLN A 13 11.09 11.11 5.08
CA GLN A 13 11.54 11.55 3.76
C GLN A 13 12.08 10.38 2.92
N ALA A 14 12.76 9.42 3.55
CA ALA A 14 13.26 8.23 2.87
C ALA A 14 12.10 7.39 2.30
N CYS A 15 11.03 7.21 3.09
CA CYS A 15 9.86 6.48 2.63
C CYS A 15 9.10 7.24 1.54
N LYS A 16 8.92 8.56 1.67
CA LYS A 16 8.30 9.38 0.62
C LYS A 16 9.02 9.26 -0.71
N LYS A 17 10.35 9.40 -0.70
CA LYS A 17 11.17 9.27 -1.91
C LYS A 17 11.06 7.88 -2.54
N ALA A 18 11.05 6.82 -1.71
CA ALA A 18 10.89 5.45 -2.20
C ALA A 18 9.51 5.24 -2.86
N ILE A 19 8.44 5.77 -2.25
CA ILE A 19 7.07 5.71 -2.79
C ILE A 19 6.98 6.47 -4.13
N GLU A 20 7.57 7.67 -4.20
CA GLU A 20 7.63 8.47 -5.44
C GLU A 20 8.38 7.73 -6.54
N THR A 21 9.57 7.20 -6.23
CA THR A 21 10.37 6.45 -7.22
C THR A 21 9.63 5.21 -7.72
N ALA A 22 8.96 4.46 -6.84
CA ALA A 22 8.19 3.30 -7.23
C ALA A 22 6.98 3.68 -8.11
N ALA A 23 6.27 4.75 -7.76
CA ALA A 23 5.15 5.27 -8.53
C ALA A 23 5.60 5.68 -9.94
N ASP A 24 6.71 6.41 -10.05
CA ASP A 24 7.27 6.86 -11.33
C ASP A 24 7.72 5.70 -12.21
N VAL A 25 8.38 4.68 -11.63
CA VAL A 25 8.87 3.50 -12.36
C VAL A 25 7.72 2.64 -12.89
N ILE A 26 6.65 2.48 -12.10
CA ILE A 26 5.50 1.65 -12.47
C ILE A 26 4.51 2.44 -13.36
N GLY A 27 4.55 3.77 -13.31
CA GLY A 27 3.63 4.63 -14.05
C GLY A 27 2.23 4.72 -13.42
N ILE A 28 2.14 4.61 -12.10
CA ILE A 28 0.87 4.69 -11.34
C ILE A 28 0.87 5.90 -10.42
N PRO A 29 -0.30 6.45 -10.03
CA PRO A 29 -0.32 7.58 -9.10
C PRO A 29 0.27 7.19 -7.75
N ARG A 30 0.99 8.13 -7.10
CA ARG A 30 1.62 7.93 -5.79
C ARG A 30 0.68 7.36 -4.72
N GLY A 31 -0.61 7.71 -4.79
CA GLY A 31 -1.65 7.21 -3.89
C GLY A 31 -1.94 5.70 -4.00
N HIS A 32 -1.46 5.04 -5.06
CA HIS A 32 -1.60 3.60 -5.29
C HIS A 32 -0.40 2.80 -4.77
N VAL A 33 0.60 3.47 -4.19
CA VAL A 33 1.81 2.83 -3.65
C VAL A 33 1.74 2.83 -2.12
N PHE A 34 1.61 1.65 -1.53
CA PHE A 34 1.41 1.47 -0.10
C PHE A 34 2.67 0.94 0.58
N PRO A 35 3.31 1.72 1.47
CA PRO A 35 4.46 1.24 2.22
C PRO A 35 4.00 0.29 3.34
N VAL A 36 4.70 -0.82 3.49
CA VAL A 36 4.49 -1.81 4.57
C VAL A 36 5.81 -2.14 5.26
N LYS A 37 5.76 -2.47 6.55
CA LYS A 37 6.92 -3.03 7.28
C LYS A 37 6.73 -4.54 7.37
N ASN A 38 7.77 -5.31 7.07
CA ASN A 38 7.76 -6.77 7.21
C ASN A 38 7.92 -7.17 8.68
N TYR A 39 7.23 -8.22 9.09
CA TYR A 39 7.33 -8.84 10.42
C TYR A 39 8.62 -9.65 10.64
N GLU A 40 9.44 -9.88 9.61
CA GLU A 40 10.69 -10.65 9.74
C GLU A 40 11.60 -10.15 10.87
N GLN A 41 11.58 -8.83 11.16
CA GLN A 41 12.37 -8.20 12.22
C GLN A 41 11.58 -7.99 13.52
N GLU A 42 10.36 -8.50 13.62
CA GLU A 42 9.48 -8.35 14.78
C GLU A 42 9.36 -9.68 15.52
N THR A 43 9.75 -9.70 16.79
CA THR A 43 9.67 -10.91 17.63
C THR A 43 8.26 -11.19 18.15
N GLN A 44 7.36 -10.21 18.07
CA GLN A 44 5.97 -10.29 18.52
C GLN A 44 5.05 -9.51 17.57
N LEU A 45 3.74 -9.77 17.66
CA LEU A 45 2.73 -9.00 16.94
C LEU A 45 2.73 -7.54 17.39
N GLN A 46 3.15 -6.65 16.49
CA GLN A 46 3.08 -5.20 16.65
C GLN A 46 1.84 -4.62 15.98
N THR A 47 0.95 -4.01 16.74
CA THR A 47 -0.33 -3.44 16.25
C THR A 47 -0.11 -2.43 15.12
N ASN A 48 0.86 -1.53 15.25
CA ASN A 48 1.09 -0.49 14.24
C ASN A 48 1.60 -1.08 12.91
N VAL A 49 2.35 -2.19 12.96
CA VAL A 49 2.77 -2.93 11.77
C VAL A 49 1.56 -3.64 11.14
N SER A 50 0.66 -4.21 11.97
CA SER A 50 -0.58 -4.82 11.47
C SER A 50 -1.45 -3.79 10.77
N ILE A 51 -1.57 -2.58 11.32
CA ILE A 51 -2.39 -1.51 10.75
C ILE A 51 -1.93 -1.19 9.32
N VAL A 52 -0.62 -1.00 9.09
CA VAL A 52 -0.13 -0.67 7.74
C VAL A 52 -0.29 -1.84 6.77
N ALA A 53 -0.05 -3.08 7.21
CA ALA A 53 -0.25 -4.27 6.39
C ALA A 53 -1.71 -4.49 6.00
N LEU A 54 -2.62 -4.40 6.99
CA LEU A 54 -4.06 -4.56 6.76
C LEU A 54 -4.65 -3.41 5.94
N THR A 55 -4.12 -2.19 6.08
CA THR A 55 -4.51 -1.05 5.24
C THR A 55 -4.14 -1.31 3.78
N ALA A 56 -2.92 -1.81 3.51
CA ALA A 56 -2.50 -2.18 2.16
C ALA A 56 -3.39 -3.30 1.59
N MET A 57 -3.64 -4.36 2.37
CA MET A 57 -4.53 -5.45 1.96
C MET A 57 -5.95 -4.97 1.65
N ARG A 58 -6.51 -4.10 2.49
CA ARG A 58 -7.83 -3.50 2.25
C ARG A 58 -7.84 -2.75 0.92
N GLN A 59 -6.80 -1.95 0.62
CA GLN A 59 -6.76 -1.24 -0.64
C GLN A 59 -6.61 -2.18 -1.83
N THR A 60 -5.82 -3.25 -1.72
CA THR A 60 -5.72 -4.27 -2.77
C THR A 60 -7.08 -4.88 -3.08
N LEU A 61 -7.90 -5.16 -2.07
CA LEU A 61 -9.26 -5.67 -2.26
C LEU A 61 -10.16 -4.64 -2.96
N VAL A 62 -10.08 -3.36 -2.57
CA VAL A 62 -10.82 -2.28 -3.25
C VAL A 62 -10.43 -2.22 -4.73
N PHE A 63 -9.14 -2.25 -5.07
CA PHE A 63 -8.72 -2.23 -6.47
C PHE A 63 -9.14 -3.48 -7.25
N ALA A 64 -9.21 -4.63 -6.59
CA ALA A 64 -9.71 -5.85 -7.23
C ALA A 64 -11.21 -5.75 -7.51
N ASP A 65 -11.98 -5.15 -6.61
CA ASP A 65 -13.42 -4.90 -6.76
C ASP A 65 -13.67 -3.90 -7.89
N ASP A 66 -13.00 -2.74 -7.87
CA ASP A 66 -13.06 -1.72 -8.93
C ASP A 66 -12.75 -2.34 -10.32
N TYR A 67 -11.72 -3.19 -10.40
CA TYR A 67 -11.37 -3.88 -11.64
C TYR A 67 -12.46 -4.82 -12.13
N LEU A 68 -13.09 -5.57 -11.22
CA LEU A 68 -14.17 -6.49 -11.58
C LEU A 68 -15.40 -5.74 -12.07
N GLU A 69 -15.77 -4.63 -11.42
CA GLU A 69 -16.86 -3.75 -11.86
C GLU A 69 -16.62 -3.23 -13.28
N ASP A 70 -15.43 -2.70 -13.57
CA ASP A 70 -15.05 -2.24 -14.90
C ASP A 70 -15.19 -3.36 -15.96
N GLN A 71 -14.81 -4.60 -15.63
CA GLN A 71 -14.96 -5.73 -16.55
C GLN A 71 -16.42 -6.11 -16.81
N TYR A 72 -17.30 -6.01 -15.80
CA TYR A 72 -18.72 -6.32 -15.97
C TYR A 72 -19.42 -5.26 -16.83
N GLU A 73 -19.11 -3.98 -16.64
CA GLU A 73 -19.68 -2.90 -17.45
C GLU A 73 -19.34 -3.05 -18.94
N LEU A 74 -18.08 -3.38 -19.25
CA LEU A 74 -17.63 -3.64 -20.61
C LEU A 74 -18.33 -4.84 -21.27
N GLN A 75 -18.78 -5.82 -20.48
CA GLN A 75 -19.53 -6.97 -20.98
C GLN A 75 -21.01 -6.64 -21.21
N SER A 76 -21.59 -5.73 -20.44
CA SER A 76 -23.00 -5.33 -20.61
C SER A 76 -23.24 -4.41 -21.82
N ASP A 77 -22.20 -3.73 -22.29
CA ASP A 77 -22.24 -2.87 -23.47
C ASP A 77 -21.96 -3.61 -24.80
N GLN A 78 -21.73 -4.93 -24.77
CA GLN A 78 -21.56 -5.82 -25.94
C GLN A 78 -22.83 -6.63 -26.23
#